data_AF-A0A8S3J133-F1
#
_entry.id   AF-A0A8S3J133-F1
#
_cell.length_a   1.000
_cell.length_b   1.000
_cell.length_c   1.000
_cell.angle_alpha   90.00
_cell.angle_beta   90.00
_cell.angle_gamma   90.00
#
_symmetry.space_group_name_H-M   'P 1'
#
loop_
_entity.id
_entity.type
_entity.pdbx_description
1 polymer ?
#
loop_
_entity_poly.entity_id
_entity_poly.type
_entity_poly.pdbx_seq_one_letter_code
_entity_poly.pdbx_strand_id
1 'polypeptide(L)'
;SLSEQAKPDELASGLATMGLLNDSDMNKLNTTFESLGSSSESVERNTSKNESYKMKKQSYQSAKKRITSELANVLKDSSVVIVSDWLKVRGTLRDWTKLWAILKPGLMLLYRNPPSKNGVWVGTVVLSSCE
;
A
#
# COMPACT_ATOMS: atom_id res chain seq x y z
N SER A 1 48.63 26.32 -16.38
CA SER A 1 48.34 25.43 -15.25
C SER A 1 46.86 25.56 -14.92
N LEU A 2 46.10 24.47 -15.13
CA LEU A 2 44.88 24.02 -14.42
C LEU A 2 43.82 25.09 -14.08
N SER A 3 42.51 24.98 -14.34
CA SER A 3 41.61 23.95 -14.89
C SER A 3 40.23 24.64 -14.88
N GLU A 4 39.57 24.75 -16.02
CA GLU A 4 38.35 24.01 -16.36
C GLU A 4 37.15 24.29 -15.44
N GLN A 5 36.27 25.21 -15.86
CA GLN A 5 34.94 25.41 -15.30
C GLN A 5 34.01 24.30 -15.80
N ALA A 6 33.55 23.45 -14.89
CA ALA A 6 32.63 22.35 -15.15
C ALA A 6 31.17 22.82 -15.19
N LYS A 7 30.50 22.43 -16.28
CA LYS A 7 29.06 22.49 -16.53
C LYS A 7 28.42 21.22 -15.95
N PRO A 8 27.40 21.29 -15.06
CA PRO A 8 26.73 20.09 -14.58
C PRO A 8 25.54 19.74 -15.51
N ASP A 9 25.84 18.98 -16.56
CA ASP A 9 24.86 18.14 -17.25
C ASP A 9 24.80 16.77 -16.54
N GLU A 10 23.61 16.18 -16.50
CA GLU A 10 23.29 14.78 -16.12
C GLU A 10 23.62 14.31 -14.70
N LEU A 11 22.58 14.24 -13.84
CA LEU A 11 22.31 13.11 -12.92
C LEU A 11 21.00 13.38 -12.15
N ALA A 12 19.88 13.31 -12.88
CA ALA A 12 18.54 13.16 -12.29
C ALA A 12 17.64 12.34 -13.22
N SER A 13 18.20 11.29 -13.83
CA SER A 13 17.42 10.21 -14.43
C SER A 13 17.27 9.11 -13.39
N GLY A 14 16.09 9.03 -12.78
CA GLY A 14 15.76 7.91 -11.92
C GLY A 14 14.74 8.24 -10.85
N LEU A 15 13.58 7.60 -10.97
CA LEU A 15 12.56 7.42 -9.94
C LEU A 15 11.52 8.55 -9.82
N ALA A 16 10.47 8.47 -10.64
CA ALA A 16 9.08 8.31 -10.17
C ALA A 16 8.05 8.71 -11.24
N THR A 17 8.07 8.09 -12.40
CA THR A 17 6.87 7.97 -13.25
C THR A 17 6.09 6.71 -12.84
N MET A 18 5.50 6.74 -11.65
CA MET A 18 4.37 5.84 -11.35
C MET A 18 3.10 6.53 -11.84
N GLY A 19 2.93 6.56 -13.16
CA GLY A 19 1.67 6.93 -13.78
C GLY A 19 0.59 5.93 -13.36
N LEU A 20 -0.46 6.43 -12.70
CA LEU A 20 -1.74 5.74 -12.65
C LEU A 20 -2.21 5.58 -14.11
N LEU A 21 -2.07 4.37 -14.65
CA LEU A 21 -2.65 3.99 -15.93
C LEU A 21 -4.17 4.12 -15.81
N ASN A 22 -4.74 5.07 -16.54
CA ASN A 22 -6.17 5.30 -16.61
C ASN A 22 -6.85 4.18 -17.42
N ASP A 23 -8.05 3.76 -17.00
CA ASP A 23 -8.84 2.72 -17.69
C ASP A 23 -9.15 3.08 -19.16
N SER A 24 -9.09 4.36 -19.52
CA SER A 24 -9.22 4.86 -20.88
C SER A 24 -8.15 4.34 -21.84
N ASP A 25 -6.92 4.14 -21.35
CA ASP A 25 -5.79 3.77 -22.21
C ASP A 25 -5.83 2.26 -22.55
N MET A 26 -6.34 1.43 -21.63
CA MET A 26 -6.58 0.01 -21.87
C MET A 26 -7.69 -0.25 -22.90
N ASN A 27 -8.70 0.62 -22.94
CA ASN A 27 -9.77 0.54 -23.94
C ASN A 27 -9.35 1.10 -25.32
N LYS A 28 -8.30 1.92 -25.39
CA LYS A 28 -7.72 2.31 -26.69
C LYS A 28 -6.89 1.18 -27.31
N LEU A 29 -6.22 0.39 -26.48
CA LEU A 29 -5.43 -0.75 -26.93
C LEU A 29 -6.29 -1.95 -27.36
N ASN A 30 -7.47 -2.16 -26.77
CA ASN A 30 -8.38 -3.23 -27.23
C ASN A 30 -9.05 -2.92 -28.57
N THR A 31 -9.41 -1.66 -28.81
CA THR A 31 -10.13 -1.23 -30.04
C THR A 31 -9.24 -1.34 -31.27
N THR A 32 -7.93 -1.19 -31.09
CA THR A 32 -6.96 -1.28 -32.20
C THR A 32 -6.61 -2.73 -32.56
N PHE A 33 -6.81 -3.68 -31.64
CA PHE A 33 -6.48 -5.11 -31.84
C PHE A 33 -7.55 -5.88 -32.65
N GLU A 34 -8.81 -5.41 -32.66
CA GLU A 34 -9.87 -6.09 -33.41
C GLU A 34 -9.80 -5.87 -34.94
N SER A 35 -8.94 -4.97 -35.43
CA SER A 35 -8.86 -4.62 -36.85
C SER A 35 -7.88 -5.49 -37.68
N LEU A 36 -7.10 -6.37 -37.06
CA LEU A 36 -6.25 -7.32 -37.79
C LEU A 36 -6.21 -8.68 -37.08
N GLY A 37 -6.82 -9.72 -37.67
CA GLY A 37 -6.70 -11.05 -37.06
C GLY A 37 -7.44 -12.20 -37.72
N SER A 38 -7.20 -12.45 -39.01
CA SER A 38 -7.45 -13.74 -39.65
C SER A 38 -6.42 -14.78 -39.16
N SER A 39 -6.81 -15.70 -38.27
CA SER A 39 -6.29 -17.08 -38.05
C SER A 39 -6.62 -17.56 -36.62
N SER A 40 -7.53 -18.55 -36.52
CA SER A 40 -8.35 -18.79 -35.32
C SER A 40 -7.80 -19.70 -34.19
N GLU A 41 -6.58 -20.25 -34.26
CA GLU A 41 -6.13 -21.23 -33.22
C GLU A 41 -5.04 -20.75 -32.26
N SER A 42 -4.42 -19.59 -32.50
CA SER A 42 -3.41 -18.99 -31.61
C SER A 42 -3.98 -17.88 -30.71
N VAL A 43 -5.18 -17.38 -31.04
CA VAL A 43 -5.87 -16.32 -30.30
C VAL A 43 -6.50 -16.86 -29.00
N GLU A 44 -7.04 -18.07 -28.99
CA GLU A 44 -7.74 -18.67 -27.82
C GLU A 44 -6.80 -18.95 -26.62
N ARG A 45 -5.55 -19.37 -26.90
CA ARG A 45 -4.55 -19.63 -25.84
C ARG A 45 -3.95 -18.35 -25.24
N ASN A 46 -4.00 -17.24 -25.97
CA ASN A 46 -3.51 -15.94 -25.51
C ASN A 46 -4.61 -15.10 -24.83
N THR A 47 -5.86 -15.25 -25.25
CA THR A 47 -7.02 -14.62 -24.59
C THR A 47 -7.29 -15.22 -23.22
N SER A 48 -7.25 -16.55 -23.08
CA SER A 48 -7.46 -17.25 -21.79
C SER A 48 -6.42 -16.90 -20.70
N LYS A 49 -5.14 -16.74 -21.06
CA LYS A 49 -4.10 -16.29 -20.12
C LYS A 49 -4.29 -14.83 -19.72
N ASN A 50 -4.65 -13.97 -20.66
CA ASN A 50 -4.95 -12.56 -20.39
C ASN A 50 -6.21 -12.39 -19.53
N GLU A 51 -7.22 -13.21 -19.73
CA GLU A 51 -8.44 -13.24 -18.92
C GLU A 51 -8.17 -13.74 -17.50
N SER A 52 -7.35 -14.80 -17.34
CA SER A 52 -6.87 -15.27 -16.03
C SER A 52 -6.08 -14.19 -15.28
N TYR A 53 -5.21 -13.44 -15.97
CA TYR A 53 -4.47 -12.33 -15.37
C TYR A 53 -5.40 -11.18 -14.94
N LYS A 54 -6.39 -10.82 -15.78
CA LYS A 54 -7.43 -9.84 -15.44
C LYS A 54 -8.24 -10.26 -14.21
N MET A 55 -8.65 -11.54 -14.15
CA MET A 55 -9.36 -12.11 -13.01
C MET A 55 -8.51 -12.08 -11.73
N LYS A 56 -7.22 -12.43 -11.82
CA LYS A 56 -6.29 -12.39 -10.68
C LYS A 56 -6.07 -10.95 -10.19
N LYS A 57 -5.92 -9.99 -11.11
CA LYS A 57 -5.81 -8.55 -10.78
C LYS A 57 -7.07 -8.04 -10.07
N GLN A 58 -8.25 -8.37 -10.58
CA GLN A 58 -9.52 -7.95 -9.99
C GLN A 58 -9.74 -8.59 -8.59
N SER A 59 -9.38 -9.86 -8.43
CA SER A 59 -9.44 -10.56 -7.15
C SER A 59 -8.50 -9.94 -6.12
N TYR A 60 -7.25 -9.62 -6.51
CA TYR A 60 -6.29 -8.93 -5.65
C TYR A 60 -6.79 -7.55 -5.19
N GLN A 61 -7.36 -6.77 -6.11
CA GLN A 61 -7.97 -5.47 -5.78
C GLN A 61 -9.16 -5.62 -4.82
N SER A 62 -10.01 -6.63 -5.05
CA SER A 62 -11.16 -6.92 -4.21
C SER A 62 -10.74 -7.36 -2.80
N ALA A 63 -9.72 -8.22 -2.68
CA ALA A 63 -9.16 -8.64 -1.40
C ALA A 63 -8.57 -7.46 -0.62
N LYS A 64 -7.80 -6.58 -1.29
CA LYS A 64 -7.30 -5.34 -0.68
C LYS A 64 -8.43 -4.46 -0.16
N LYS A 65 -9.49 -4.26 -0.97
CA LYS A 65 -10.65 -3.45 -0.56
C LYS A 65 -11.33 -4.03 0.67
N ARG A 66 -11.50 -5.36 0.73
CA ARG A 66 -12.11 -6.05 1.88
C ARG A 66 -11.31 -5.84 3.16
N ILE A 67 -10.00 -6.11 3.14
CA ILE A 67 -9.11 -5.94 4.30
C ILE A 67 -9.14 -4.48 4.78
N THR A 68 -9.02 -3.52 3.87
CA THR A 68 -9.07 -2.11 4.23
C THR A 68 -10.42 -1.72 4.85
N SER A 69 -11.54 -2.22 4.31
CA SER A 69 -12.87 -1.92 4.86
C SER A 69 -13.07 -2.48 6.26
N GLU A 70 -12.58 -3.69 6.52
CA GLU A 70 -12.64 -4.31 7.84
C GLU A 70 -11.80 -3.53 8.85
N LEU A 71 -10.56 -3.20 8.50
CA LEU A 71 -9.68 -2.38 9.36
C LEU A 71 -10.26 -0.99 9.64
N ALA A 72 -10.86 -0.35 8.63
CA ALA A 72 -11.50 0.96 8.79
C ALA A 72 -12.70 0.91 9.74
N ASN A 73 -13.48 -0.16 9.72
CA ASN A 73 -14.59 -0.35 10.64
C ASN A 73 -14.10 -0.55 12.09
N VAL A 74 -13.07 -1.39 12.29
CA VAL A 74 -12.44 -1.58 13.61
C VAL A 74 -11.94 -0.25 14.20
N LEU A 75 -11.42 0.65 13.37
CA LEU A 75 -10.98 1.97 13.84
C LEU A 75 -12.14 2.85 14.31
N LYS A 76 -13.24 2.88 13.56
CA LYS A 76 -14.44 3.68 13.89
C LYS A 76 -15.15 3.20 15.15
N ASP A 77 -15.16 1.88 15.37
CA ASP A 77 -15.85 1.29 16.50
C ASP A 77 -15.03 1.44 17.79
N SER A 78 -15.36 2.46 18.59
CA SER A 78 -14.68 2.76 19.86
C SER A 78 -15.05 1.79 21.00
N SER A 79 -16.13 1.02 20.85
CA SER A 79 -16.61 0.05 21.85
C SER A 79 -15.79 -1.24 21.93
N VAL A 80 -14.87 -1.46 20.98
CA VAL A 80 -14.08 -2.70 20.85
C VAL A 80 -12.61 -2.46 21.21
N VAL A 81 -12.36 -1.64 22.24
CA VAL A 81 -11.01 -1.54 22.82
C VAL A 81 -10.85 -2.66 23.84
N ILE A 82 -9.88 -3.54 23.61
CA ILE A 82 -9.61 -4.69 24.49
C ILE A 82 -8.84 -4.20 25.73
N VAL A 83 -7.74 -3.48 25.50
CA VAL A 83 -6.85 -2.97 26.56
C VAL A 83 -6.26 -1.62 26.13
N SER A 84 -6.04 -0.74 27.10
CA SER A 84 -5.24 0.46 26.90
C SER A 84 -4.31 0.70 28.10
N ASP A 85 -3.01 0.65 27.89
CA ASP A 85 -2.01 0.83 28.95
C ASP A 85 -0.67 1.36 28.38
N TRP A 86 0.27 1.67 29.27
CA TRP A 86 1.62 2.08 28.93
C TRP A 86 2.50 0.91 28.49
N LEU A 87 3.10 1.03 27.31
CA LEU A 87 4.04 0.09 26.73
C LEU A 87 5.45 0.70 26.68
N LYS A 88 6.45 -0.02 27.20
CA LYS A 88 7.86 0.32 26.99
C LYS A 88 8.35 -0.35 25.72
N VAL A 89 8.65 0.45 24.71
CA VAL A 89 9.14 0.00 23.41
C VAL A 89 10.64 0.27 23.30
N ARG A 90 11.39 -0.69 22.76
CA ARG A 90 12.81 -0.55 22.49
C ARG A 90 12.99 0.16 21.14
N GLY A 91 13.63 1.33 21.16
CA GLY A 91 13.94 2.10 19.95
C GLY A 91 15.21 1.62 19.24
N THR A 92 15.57 2.29 18.15
CA THR A 92 16.81 2.02 17.39
C THR A 92 18.05 2.46 18.18
N LEU A 93 18.05 3.67 18.74
CA LEU A 93 19.04 4.12 19.70
C LEU A 93 18.75 3.49 21.07
N ARG A 94 19.77 3.15 21.87
CA ARG A 94 19.72 2.16 22.99
C ARG A 94 18.71 2.38 24.14
N ASP A 95 17.87 3.39 24.04
CA ASP A 95 16.87 3.77 25.04
C ASP A 95 15.53 3.07 24.90
N TRP A 96 14.78 3.05 26.00
CA TRP A 96 13.40 2.58 26.08
C TRP A 96 12.47 3.78 26.03
N THR A 97 11.50 3.76 25.12
CA THR A 97 10.47 4.81 25.03
C THR A 97 9.19 4.30 25.65
N LYS A 98 8.60 5.07 26.57
CA LYS A 98 7.28 4.80 27.13
C LYS A 98 6.21 5.40 26.21
N LEU A 99 5.32 4.57 25.70
CA LEU A 99 4.21 4.94 24.81
C LEU A 99 2.89 4.45 25.38
N TRP A 100 1.79 5.10 25.04
CA TRP A 100 0.45 4.62 25.34
C TRP A 100 -0.03 3.73 24.20
N ALA A 101 -0.37 2.48 24.50
CA ALA A 101 -0.87 1.51 23.52
C ALA A 101 -2.36 1.29 23.71
N ILE A 102 -3.11 1.27 22.60
CA ILE A 102 -4.52 0.91 22.56
C ILE A 102 -4.67 -0.30 21.68
N LEU A 103 -5.10 -1.41 22.27
CA LEU A 103 -5.29 -2.67 21.60
C LEU A 103 -6.74 -2.79 21.08
N LYS A 104 -6.85 -2.96 19.76
CA LYS A 104 -8.09 -3.32 19.08
C LYS A 104 -7.90 -4.66 18.35
N PRO A 105 -8.98 -5.37 18.00
CA PRO A 105 -8.86 -6.59 17.20
C PRO A 105 -8.14 -6.33 15.87
N GLY A 106 -7.04 -7.05 15.61
CA GLY A 106 -6.29 -6.93 14.35
C GLY A 106 -5.37 -5.70 14.23
N LEU A 107 -5.42 -4.74 15.15
CA LEU A 107 -4.54 -3.55 15.14
C LEU A 107 -4.26 -3.01 16.54
N MET A 108 -3.09 -2.38 16.70
CA MET A 108 -2.70 -1.67 17.91
C MET A 108 -2.26 -0.26 17.56
N LEU A 109 -2.82 0.74 18.24
CA LEU A 109 -2.48 2.14 18.07
C LEU A 109 -1.49 2.56 19.15
N LEU A 110 -0.45 3.29 18.76
CA LEU A 110 0.57 3.82 19.67
C LEU A 110 0.49 5.33 19.71
N TYR A 111 0.54 5.89 20.92
CA TYR A 111 0.53 7.32 21.19
C TYR A 111 1.66 7.70 22.15
N ARG A 112 2.12 8.96 22.10
CA ARG A 112 3.05 9.50 23.12
C ARG A 112 2.37 9.63 24.49
N ASN A 113 1.12 10.07 24.48
CA ASN A 113 0.27 10.31 25.65
C ASN A 113 -1.11 9.67 25.41
N PRO A 114 -1.91 9.41 26.46
CA PRO A 114 -3.27 8.93 26.30
C PRO A 114 -4.09 9.88 25.41
N PRO A 115 -5.00 9.37 24.55
CA PRO A 115 -5.83 10.23 23.69
C PRO A 115 -6.65 11.28 24.46
N SER A 116 -7.05 10.97 25.70
CA SER A 116 -7.77 11.90 26.59
C SER A 116 -6.93 13.08 27.08
N LYS A 117 -5.60 13.02 26.93
CA LYS A 117 -4.64 14.04 27.39
C LYS A 117 -3.78 14.55 26.23
N ASN A 118 -4.41 14.93 25.13
CA ASN A 118 -3.74 15.40 23.90
C ASN A 118 -2.76 14.36 23.35
N GLY A 119 -3.26 13.14 23.14
CA GLY A 119 -2.47 12.03 22.65
C GLY A 119 -1.92 12.29 21.25
N VAL A 120 -0.60 12.43 21.14
CA VAL A 120 0.09 12.51 19.84
C VAL A 120 0.21 11.09 19.28
N TRP A 121 -0.39 10.84 18.12
CA TRP A 121 -0.27 9.57 17.42
C TRP A 121 1.17 9.31 16.99
N VAL A 122 1.67 8.10 17.25
CA VAL A 122 3.02 7.66 16.90
C VAL A 122 2.98 6.70 15.73
N GLY A 123 2.01 5.79 15.72
CA GLY A 123 1.94 4.75 14.70
C GLY A 123 0.80 3.76 14.93
N THR A 124 0.63 2.88 13.95
CA THR A 124 -0.32 1.77 13.99
C THR A 124 0.45 0.48 13.67
N VAL A 125 0.26 -0.54 14.48
CA VAL A 125 0.79 -1.89 14.27
C VAL A 125 -0.36 -2.78 13.85
N VAL A 126 -0.25 -3.43 12.70
CA VAL A 126 -1.23 -4.42 12.24
C VAL A 126 -0.85 -5.77 12.84
N LEU A 127 -1.77 -6.38 13.58
CA LEU A 127 -1.52 -7.63 14.31
C LEU A 127 -1.82 -8.88 13.48
N SER A 128 -2.40 -8.73 12.29
CA SER A 128 -2.72 -9.87 11.41
C SER A 128 -1.50 -10.56 10.82
N SER A 129 -0.31 -9.97 10.96
CA SER A 129 0.97 -10.50 10.45
C SER A 129 1.93 -10.92 11.56
N CYS A 130 1.46 -10.96 12.81
CA CYS A 130 2.25 -11.41 13.96
C CYS A 130 1.95 -12.90 14.20
N GLU A 131 2.95 -13.77 14.06
CA GLU A 131 2.91 -15.19 14.44
C GLU A 131 3.51 -15.39 15.84
#